data_AF-A0AAN6FJE2-F1
#
_entry.id   AF-A0AAN6FJE2-F1
#
_cell.length_a   1.000
_cell.length_b   1.000
_cell.length_c   1.000
_cell.angle_alpha   90.00
_cell.angle_beta   90.00
_cell.angle_gamma   90.00
#
_symmetry.space_group_name_H-M   'P 1'
#
loop_
_entity.id
_entity.type
_entity.pdbx_description
1 polymer ?
#
loop_
_entity_poly.entity_id
_entity_poly.type
_entity_poly.pdbx_seq_one_letter_code
_entity_poly.pdbx_strand_id
1 'polypeptide(L)'
;MSTTTTTQPTSTAVADLTLPVATGSHSGPPAPGGDKAASPASTAVLANPQSSTNDELNIPDEHFLCMQMLDPGSVSAAGGVPAGNAIRRPVETNGGLTLTLSDDKKWENGQTVTVRFMGGSEFVRSKVKEYAVLWCQYASIQFQFVDEGDADIRVSFLNGGSHSKIGTDCLEVDDQDTPTMNFGWFDDQTSNAEFQRTTVHEFGHALGAHHEQNNPNLVVHWNKPVMYKYYLEHDHWDESTVDTNMFTPVIDADATAWDPLSIMHYKILPAFTFDHLSVPLNWVMSDQDKAFIKAMYPPTQVDKGYWLSSESGLIIQSSWSENIRYDRTYGKPPLLALGLNYIDAWHNPMGAYGLWLEAWAANNKRTMFDLHLQGYQVQNYGAGATWLEFDTATHPKVEVGTRGFSVDTPTPGHTWSIRFRHPYTAPPKVLVWLNSLAMGSGTASKCMGASVADVTATGCTVDITALNSDAVMFMGNLTYVVIPADTPNIQMGNVNAGVPGIGAVPGHFVTLQPQSNAIPVRFATAFSAPPKVFLALNALDYSRGDFVRLNAHVTDVTATGFTAHLDTWVESQMFGVTATWVAMM
;
A
#
# COMPACT_ATOMS: atom_id res chain seq x y z
N MET A 1 -41.38 61.19 -3.10
CA MET A 1 -41.22 62.18 -4.19
C MET A 1 -39.73 62.35 -4.46
N SER A 2 -39.39 62.55 -5.74
CA SER A 2 -38.06 62.79 -6.32
C SER A 2 -37.16 61.58 -6.59
N THR A 3 -37.29 61.12 -7.83
CA THR A 3 -36.30 60.51 -8.72
C THR A 3 -35.16 61.48 -9.07
N THR A 4 -33.93 60.98 -9.25
CA THR A 4 -32.97 61.38 -10.32
C THR A 4 -31.72 60.48 -10.29
N THR A 5 -31.49 59.59 -11.27
CA THR A 5 -30.65 59.69 -12.50
C THR A 5 -29.12 59.85 -12.31
N THR A 6 -28.41 58.78 -12.68
CA THR A 6 -27.17 58.62 -13.50
C THR A 6 -26.18 59.77 -13.68
N THR A 7 -24.87 59.50 -13.51
CA THR A 7 -23.77 59.82 -14.47
C THR A 7 -22.43 59.21 -14.04
N GLN A 8 -21.69 58.61 -15.00
CA GLN A 8 -20.24 58.33 -14.94
C GLN A 8 -19.40 59.63 -15.01
N PRO A 9 -18.09 59.55 -14.68
CA PRO A 9 -17.09 59.92 -15.70
C PRO A 9 -15.84 59.02 -15.74
N THR A 10 -15.05 59.30 -16.79
CA THR A 10 -13.95 58.58 -17.45
C THR A 10 -12.54 58.72 -16.84
N SER A 11 -11.73 57.67 -17.10
CA SER A 11 -10.27 57.55 -17.35
C SER A 11 -9.22 58.38 -16.57
N THR A 12 -8.18 57.69 -16.09
CA THR A 12 -6.76 58.11 -16.25
C THR A 12 -5.77 56.94 -16.06
N ALA A 13 -4.89 56.80 -17.05
CA ALA A 13 -3.45 56.53 -17.02
C ALA A 13 -2.86 55.25 -16.39
N VAL A 14 -2.19 54.53 -17.29
CA VAL A 14 -1.21 53.45 -17.14
C VAL A 14 0.13 54.02 -16.63
N ALA A 15 0.82 53.28 -15.76
CA ALA A 15 2.25 53.46 -15.50
C ALA A 15 2.96 52.10 -15.49
N ASP A 16 3.89 51.96 -16.44
CA ASP A 16 4.94 50.94 -16.53
C ASP A 16 5.78 50.85 -15.26
N LEU A 17 6.27 49.65 -14.95
CA LEU A 17 7.64 49.43 -14.47
C LEU A 17 8.12 48.01 -14.84
N THR A 18 9.27 48.02 -15.50
CA THR A 18 9.95 46.95 -16.25
C THR A 18 10.74 45.99 -15.35
N LEU A 19 10.91 44.74 -15.82
CA LEU A 19 11.91 43.78 -15.32
C LEU A 19 12.90 43.42 -16.44
N PRO A 20 14.21 43.30 -16.16
CA PRO A 20 15.23 43.16 -17.20
C PRO A 20 15.41 41.72 -17.67
N VAL A 21 15.58 41.60 -18.99
CA VAL A 21 16.05 40.42 -19.73
C VAL A 21 17.58 40.46 -19.81
N ALA A 22 18.24 39.34 -19.53
CA ALA A 22 19.65 39.12 -19.86
C ALA A 22 19.77 38.06 -20.96
N THR A 23 20.52 38.42 -21.99
CA THR A 23 20.74 37.75 -23.27
C THR A 23 21.92 36.78 -23.23
N GLY A 24 21.85 35.70 -24.02
CA GLY A 24 23.01 35.22 -24.77
C GLY A 24 23.08 33.71 -25.02
N SER A 25 22.82 33.28 -26.27
CA SER A 25 23.62 32.24 -26.95
C SER A 25 23.23 32.08 -28.42
N HIS A 26 24.18 32.27 -29.34
CA HIS A 26 24.15 31.65 -30.67
C HIS A 26 25.58 31.48 -31.21
N SER A 27 25.98 30.24 -31.45
CA SER A 27 26.70 29.76 -32.65
C SER A 27 27.10 28.28 -32.49
N GLY A 28 26.70 27.40 -33.40
CA GLY A 28 27.22 26.01 -33.54
C GLY A 28 28.47 25.94 -34.43
N PRO A 29 28.72 24.81 -35.13
CA PRO A 29 29.14 23.45 -34.71
C PRO A 29 30.58 23.13 -35.25
N PRO A 30 31.22 21.93 -35.08
CA PRO A 30 30.90 20.70 -35.85
C PRO A 30 31.21 19.33 -35.14
N ALA A 31 30.87 18.22 -35.80
CA ALA A 31 31.15 16.82 -35.44
C ALA A 31 32.66 16.45 -35.48
N PRO A 32 33.08 15.31 -34.87
CA PRO A 32 33.41 14.11 -35.67
C PRO A 32 33.10 12.76 -34.99
N GLY A 33 33.18 11.65 -35.76
CA GLY A 33 32.79 10.30 -35.35
C GLY A 33 33.93 9.29 -35.09
N GLY A 34 33.58 8.00 -35.09
CA GLY A 34 34.46 6.85 -35.35
C GLY A 34 35.12 6.14 -34.16
N ASP A 35 34.65 4.90 -33.91
CA ASP A 35 35.42 3.69 -33.55
C ASP A 35 36.08 3.45 -32.17
N LYS A 36 35.77 2.23 -31.67
CA LYS A 36 36.57 1.25 -30.89
C LYS A 36 36.51 1.19 -29.35
N ALA A 37 36.09 -0.01 -28.92
CA ALA A 37 36.32 -0.78 -27.70
C ALA A 37 37.49 -0.40 -26.78
N ALA A 38 37.25 -0.49 -25.46
CA ALA A 38 37.98 -1.32 -24.49
C ALA A 38 37.54 -1.02 -23.03
N SER A 39 37.15 -2.04 -22.25
CA SER A 39 37.39 -2.13 -20.79
C SER A 39 38.89 -2.39 -20.53
N PRO A 40 39.42 -2.52 -19.29
CA PRO A 40 38.83 -2.39 -17.96
C PRO A 40 39.70 -1.57 -16.96
N ALA A 41 39.11 -1.12 -15.85
CA ALA A 41 39.76 -0.79 -14.55
C ALA A 41 38.68 -0.18 -13.64
N SER A 42 38.63 -0.34 -12.32
CA SER A 42 39.63 -0.77 -11.36
C SER A 42 38.94 -1.35 -10.13
N THR A 43 39.62 -2.30 -9.49
CA THR A 43 39.50 -2.62 -8.07
C THR A 43 39.62 -1.32 -7.24
N ALA A 44 38.50 -0.85 -6.72
CA ALA A 44 38.49 0.25 -5.76
C ALA A 44 38.59 -0.35 -4.35
N VAL A 45 39.71 -0.09 -3.69
CA VAL A 45 39.85 -0.22 -2.24
C VAL A 45 38.87 0.77 -1.61
N LEU A 46 37.84 0.27 -0.93
CA LEU A 46 36.88 1.10 -0.21
C LEU A 46 37.57 1.73 1.00
N ALA A 47 37.71 3.05 0.97
CA ALA A 47 38.07 3.84 2.15
C ALA A 47 36.88 3.89 3.10
N ASN A 48 37.11 3.44 4.33
CA ASN A 48 36.13 3.27 5.40
C ASN A 48 35.65 4.62 5.96
N PRO A 49 34.34 4.97 5.95
CA PRO A 49 33.83 6.15 6.67
C PRO A 49 33.58 5.91 8.16
N GLN A 50 33.83 4.70 8.69
CA GLN A 50 33.74 4.42 10.12
C GLN A 50 35.13 4.10 10.70
N SER A 51 35.95 5.13 10.90
CA SER A 51 37.14 5.01 11.74
C SER A 51 36.81 5.34 13.20
N SER A 52 36.08 4.46 13.87
CA SER A 52 36.25 4.30 15.32
C SER A 52 37.00 3.00 15.51
N THR A 53 38.27 3.09 15.92
CA THR A 53 39.00 1.92 16.41
C THR A 53 38.22 1.32 17.57
N ASN A 54 38.15 -0.02 17.67
CA ASN A 54 37.44 -0.75 18.73
C ASN A 54 37.72 -0.23 20.17
N ASP A 55 38.83 0.47 20.37
CA ASP A 55 39.23 1.15 21.61
C ASP A 55 38.26 2.27 22.09
N GLU A 56 37.49 2.92 21.22
CA GLU A 56 36.65 4.08 21.64
C GLU A 56 35.32 3.67 22.31
N LEU A 57 34.92 2.40 22.20
CA LEU A 57 33.66 1.88 22.74
C LEU A 57 33.85 0.86 23.88
N ASN A 58 35.10 0.58 24.28
CA ASN A 58 35.44 -0.37 25.34
C ASN A 58 34.81 -1.76 25.11
N ILE A 59 34.84 -2.23 23.86
CA ILE A 59 34.24 -3.50 23.42
C ILE A 59 35.30 -4.60 23.53
N PRO A 60 35.09 -5.67 24.30
CA PRO A 60 36.04 -6.77 24.38
C PRO A 60 36.17 -7.50 23.03
N ASP A 61 37.32 -8.16 22.79
CA ASP A 61 37.66 -8.94 21.57
C ASP A 61 36.78 -10.21 21.38
N GLU A 62 35.62 -10.24 21.99
CA GLU A 62 34.76 -11.40 22.10
C GLU A 62 34.04 -11.69 20.77
N HIS A 63 34.05 -12.97 20.43
CA HIS A 63 33.45 -13.51 19.22
C HIS A 63 31.98 -13.83 19.53
N PHE A 64 31.07 -12.96 19.08
CA PHE A 64 29.64 -13.11 19.33
C PHE A 64 28.91 -13.35 18.01
N LEU A 65 28.45 -14.59 17.81
CA LEU A 65 27.77 -15.02 16.60
C LEU A 65 26.30 -15.34 16.83
N CYS A 66 25.52 -14.95 15.83
CA CYS A 66 24.18 -15.47 15.61
C CYS A 66 24.26 -16.90 15.01
N MET A 67 23.17 -17.66 15.07
CA MET A 67 22.97 -18.86 14.23
C MET A 67 21.69 -18.71 13.43
N GLN A 68 21.73 -19.12 12.15
CA GLN A 68 20.55 -19.15 11.32
C GLN A 68 19.82 -20.49 11.48
N MET A 69 18.59 -20.44 11.98
CA MET A 69 17.75 -21.63 12.11
C MET A 69 16.98 -21.89 10.80
N LEU A 70 17.64 -22.47 9.80
CA LEU A 70 17.03 -22.81 8.50
C LEU A 70 16.16 -24.08 8.57
N ASP A 71 15.01 -24.08 7.90
CA ASP A 71 14.23 -25.29 7.63
C ASP A 71 14.88 -26.07 6.46
N PRO A 72 15.07 -27.40 6.54
CA PRO A 72 15.56 -28.24 5.43
C PRO A 72 14.88 -28.03 4.05
N GLY A 73 13.64 -27.53 4.00
CA GLY A 73 12.96 -27.16 2.75
C GLY A 73 13.56 -25.94 2.01
N SER A 74 14.33 -25.10 2.70
CA SER A 74 14.96 -23.87 2.18
C SER A 74 16.37 -24.09 1.60
N VAL A 75 16.85 -25.34 1.58
CA VAL A 75 18.25 -25.68 1.28
C VAL A 75 18.36 -26.38 -0.08
N SER A 76 19.24 -25.90 -0.96
CA SER A 76 19.53 -26.60 -2.22
C SER A 76 20.38 -27.84 -1.95
N ALA A 77 19.84 -29.04 -2.19
CA ALA A 77 20.65 -30.25 -2.27
C ALA A 77 21.15 -30.45 -3.71
N ALA A 78 22.47 -30.42 -3.88
CA ALA A 78 23.22 -30.69 -5.10
C ALA A 78 23.26 -29.58 -6.17
N GLY A 79 24.49 -29.28 -6.61
CA GLY A 79 24.79 -28.27 -7.62
C GLY A 79 24.28 -28.62 -9.03
N GLY A 80 23.97 -27.56 -9.77
CA GLY A 80 23.71 -27.58 -11.22
C GLY A 80 22.23 -27.48 -11.58
N VAL A 81 21.74 -26.28 -11.87
CA VAL A 81 20.43 -26.07 -12.49
C VAL A 81 20.57 -26.23 -14.02
N PRO A 82 19.80 -27.12 -14.68
CA PRO A 82 19.62 -27.07 -16.12
C PRO A 82 18.67 -25.93 -16.50
N ALA A 83 19.04 -25.15 -17.51
CA ALA A 83 18.21 -24.10 -18.08
C ALA A 83 16.93 -24.68 -18.72
N GLY A 84 15.76 -24.16 -18.33
CA GLY A 84 14.53 -24.44 -19.07
C GLY A 84 13.24 -24.04 -18.35
N ASN A 85 12.65 -22.93 -18.82
CA ASN A 85 11.25 -22.51 -18.71
C ASN A 85 10.78 -21.80 -17.44
N ALA A 86 11.05 -20.49 -17.38
CA ALA A 86 10.20 -19.53 -16.65
C ALA A 86 9.46 -18.63 -17.66
N ILE A 87 8.14 -18.55 -17.51
CA ILE A 87 7.26 -17.61 -18.21
C ILE A 87 7.57 -16.20 -17.69
N ARG A 88 7.89 -15.28 -18.62
CA ARG A 88 8.19 -13.88 -18.33
C ARG A 88 6.97 -13.17 -17.71
N ARG A 89 7.12 -12.62 -16.51
CA ARG A 89 6.35 -11.44 -16.05
C ARG A 89 6.95 -10.18 -16.68
N PRO A 90 6.14 -9.14 -16.99
CA PRO A 90 6.66 -7.86 -17.47
C PRO A 90 7.48 -7.19 -16.37
N VAL A 91 8.61 -6.62 -16.81
CA VAL A 91 9.55 -5.87 -16.01
C VAL A 91 8.92 -4.53 -15.61
N GLU A 92 8.56 -4.39 -14.35
CA GLU A 92 8.55 -3.08 -13.69
C GLU A 92 9.87 -2.93 -12.92
N THR A 93 10.73 -2.07 -13.43
CA THR A 93 11.99 -1.71 -12.81
C THR A 93 11.75 -0.81 -11.59
N ASN A 94 11.86 -1.37 -10.39
CA ASN A 94 12.32 -0.63 -9.21
C ASN A 94 13.66 -1.23 -8.78
N GLY A 95 14.74 -0.76 -9.40
CA GLY A 95 16.08 -1.24 -9.13
C GLY A 95 16.60 -0.77 -7.78
N GLY A 96 17.28 -1.67 -7.06
CA GLY A 96 18.35 -1.31 -6.12
C GLY A 96 18.07 -1.51 -4.62
N LEU A 97 17.43 -2.61 -4.20
CA LEU A 97 17.26 -2.99 -2.79
C LEU A 97 17.74 -4.43 -2.60
N THR A 98 17.99 -4.93 -1.36
CA THR A 98 19.28 -4.99 -0.60
C THR A 98 19.25 -5.89 0.67
N LEU A 99 18.61 -7.06 0.66
CA LEU A 99 18.68 -8.19 1.64
C LEU A 99 17.94 -9.40 1.00
N THR A 100 17.96 -10.63 1.53
CA THR A 100 17.14 -11.74 0.99
C THR A 100 15.99 -12.10 1.93
N LEU A 101 14.81 -12.38 1.38
CA LEU A 101 13.62 -12.81 2.11
C LEU A 101 12.68 -13.58 1.17
N SER A 102 12.40 -14.83 1.49
CA SER A 102 11.43 -15.63 0.75
C SER A 102 9.99 -15.16 1.05
N ASP A 103 9.20 -14.88 0.02
CA ASP A 103 7.83 -14.33 0.14
C ASP A 103 6.90 -15.12 1.08
N ASP A 104 7.11 -16.44 1.20
CA ASP A 104 6.37 -17.34 2.06
C ASP A 104 6.68 -17.20 3.56
N LYS A 105 7.76 -16.48 3.90
CA LYS A 105 8.20 -16.24 5.28
C LYS A 105 7.81 -14.86 5.82
N LYS A 106 7.22 -13.99 4.99
CA LYS A 106 6.77 -12.65 5.40
C LYS A 106 5.63 -12.72 6.41
N TRP A 107 5.68 -11.88 7.43
CA TRP A 107 4.47 -11.52 8.17
C TRP A 107 3.48 -10.82 7.24
N GLU A 108 2.21 -10.76 7.64
CA GLU A 108 1.27 -9.95 6.88
C GLU A 108 1.67 -8.47 7.01
N ASN A 109 1.69 -7.73 5.89
CA ASN A 109 1.99 -6.31 5.95
C ASN A 109 0.95 -5.59 6.81
N GLY A 110 1.40 -4.67 7.67
CA GLY A 110 0.55 -4.07 8.69
C GLY A 110 0.15 -5.04 9.81
N GLN A 111 0.87 -6.14 10.04
CA GLN A 111 0.58 -7.01 11.19
C GLN A 111 1.13 -6.43 12.49
N THR A 112 0.41 -6.70 13.58
CA THR A 112 0.95 -6.60 14.93
C THR A 112 1.39 -7.99 15.37
N VAL A 113 2.69 -8.18 15.58
CA VAL A 113 3.32 -9.44 15.95
C VAL A 113 3.54 -9.44 17.46
N THR A 114 3.01 -10.45 18.15
CA THR A 114 3.12 -10.57 19.61
C THR A 114 4.46 -11.15 20.01
N VAL A 115 5.08 -10.58 21.06
CA VAL A 115 6.41 -10.98 21.55
C VAL A 115 6.33 -11.24 23.05
N ARG A 116 6.77 -12.42 23.49
CA ARG A 116 6.85 -12.78 24.92
C ARG A 116 8.28 -13.10 25.33
N PHE A 117 8.71 -12.56 26.47
CA PHE A 117 10.02 -12.84 27.06
C PHE A 117 9.95 -14.02 28.04
N MET A 118 10.90 -14.94 27.91
CA MET A 118 11.05 -16.14 28.72
C MET A 118 12.31 -16.04 29.58
N GLY A 119 12.21 -15.31 30.70
CA GLY A 119 13.34 -14.97 31.58
C GLY A 119 13.96 -13.61 31.24
N GLY A 120 15.23 -13.45 31.60
CA GLY A 120 15.96 -12.18 31.47
C GLY A 120 15.61 -11.17 32.58
N SER A 121 16.57 -10.30 32.91
CA SER A 121 16.33 -9.21 33.86
C SER A 121 15.33 -8.19 33.27
N GLU A 122 14.75 -7.36 34.13
CA GLU A 122 13.92 -6.24 33.65
C GLU A 122 14.72 -5.28 32.76
N PHE A 123 15.98 -5.03 33.10
CA PHE A 123 16.87 -4.17 32.33
C PHE A 123 17.14 -4.74 30.93
N VAL A 124 17.58 -6.00 30.84
CA VAL A 124 17.83 -6.69 29.56
C VAL A 124 16.56 -6.70 28.68
N ARG A 125 15.41 -7.08 29.25
CA ARG A 125 14.13 -7.06 28.52
C ARG A 125 13.78 -5.65 28.03
N SER A 126 14.02 -4.61 28.82
CA SER A 126 13.77 -3.23 28.42
C SER A 126 14.63 -2.81 27.22
N LYS A 127 15.90 -3.24 27.19
CA LYS A 127 16.83 -2.97 26.09
C LYS A 127 16.45 -3.71 24.82
N VAL A 128 16.04 -4.97 24.92
CA VAL A 128 15.52 -5.71 23.76
C VAL A 128 14.26 -5.03 23.20
N LYS A 129 13.32 -4.60 24.04
CA LYS A 129 12.14 -3.82 23.59
C LYS A 129 12.54 -2.54 22.86
N GLU A 130 13.51 -1.80 23.41
CA GLU A 130 14.00 -0.53 22.86
C GLU A 130 14.56 -0.69 21.44
N TYR A 131 15.35 -1.73 21.18
CA TYR A 131 16.02 -1.90 19.90
C TYR A 131 15.22 -2.71 18.87
N ALA A 132 14.36 -3.64 19.31
CA ALA A 132 13.50 -4.42 18.41
C ALA A 132 12.58 -3.52 17.57
N VAL A 133 12.03 -2.46 18.18
CA VAL A 133 11.09 -1.54 17.51
C VAL A 133 11.77 -0.60 16.50
N LEU A 134 13.10 -0.62 16.35
CA LEU A 134 13.78 0.18 15.34
C LEU A 134 13.38 -0.22 13.91
N TRP A 135 13.12 -1.51 13.67
CA TRP A 135 12.58 -1.99 12.39
C TRP A 135 11.22 -1.38 12.05
N CYS A 136 10.36 -1.17 13.06
CA CYS A 136 9.02 -0.59 12.91
C CYS A 136 9.01 0.86 12.40
N GLN A 137 10.17 1.53 12.37
CA GLN A 137 10.29 2.87 11.79
C GLN A 137 10.28 2.84 10.25
N TYR A 138 10.64 1.70 9.66
CA TYR A 138 10.81 1.53 8.22
C TYR A 138 9.86 0.47 7.64
N ALA A 139 9.48 -0.51 8.46
CA ALA A 139 8.57 -1.58 8.14
C ALA A 139 7.18 -1.29 8.70
N SER A 140 6.12 -1.53 7.93
CA SER A 140 4.75 -1.54 8.46
C SER A 140 4.45 -2.82 9.26
N ILE A 141 5.19 -3.02 10.34
CA ILE A 141 5.00 -4.09 11.33
C ILE A 141 5.08 -3.46 12.72
N GLN A 142 4.32 -3.99 13.67
CA GLN A 142 4.36 -3.55 15.07
C GLN A 142 4.66 -4.74 15.96
N PHE A 143 5.51 -4.54 16.97
CA PHE A 143 5.72 -5.54 18.02
C PHE A 143 4.85 -5.21 19.24
N GLN A 144 4.00 -6.16 19.64
CA GLN A 144 3.24 -6.09 20.88
C GLN A 144 3.88 -6.99 21.92
N PHE A 145 4.54 -6.40 22.90
CA PHE A 145 5.12 -7.17 24.00
C PHE A 145 4.05 -7.56 25.02
N VAL A 146 3.89 -8.86 25.25
CA VAL A 146 2.92 -9.43 26.19
C VAL A 146 3.64 -10.13 27.35
N ASP A 147 3.06 -10.05 28.55
CA ASP A 147 3.64 -10.66 29.75
C ASP A 147 3.23 -12.14 29.92
N GLU A 148 2.06 -12.52 29.40
CA GLU A 148 1.48 -13.87 29.50
C GLU A 148 0.67 -14.23 28.26
N GLY A 149 0.34 -15.52 28.12
CA GLY A 149 -0.41 -16.07 26.99
C GLY A 149 0.46 -16.47 25.79
N ASP A 150 -0.22 -16.93 24.73
CA ASP A 150 0.42 -17.32 23.48
C ASP A 150 1.03 -16.08 22.80
N ALA A 151 2.19 -16.27 22.16
CA ALA A 151 2.88 -15.21 21.44
C ALA A 151 3.50 -15.74 20.15
N ASP A 152 3.51 -14.91 19.11
CA ASP A 152 4.09 -15.24 17.79
C ASP A 152 5.60 -15.46 17.92
N ILE A 153 6.31 -14.54 18.58
CA ILE A 153 7.75 -14.61 18.86
C ILE A 153 7.97 -14.83 20.37
N ARG A 154 8.80 -15.82 20.71
CA ARG A 154 9.13 -16.19 22.10
C ARG A 154 10.63 -16.09 22.31
N VAL A 155 11.06 -15.15 23.14
CA VAL A 155 12.46 -14.77 23.30
C VAL A 155 13.02 -15.27 24.62
N SER A 156 14.01 -16.16 24.59
CA SER A 156 14.76 -16.61 25.76
C SER A 156 16.09 -15.88 25.93
N PHE A 157 16.69 -16.03 27.13
CA PHE A 157 17.99 -15.45 27.50
C PHE A 157 18.91 -16.54 28.06
N LEU A 158 18.97 -17.68 27.39
CA LEU A 158 19.78 -18.82 27.80
C LEU A 158 21.21 -18.63 27.32
N ASN A 159 22.19 -18.83 28.21
CA ASN A 159 23.61 -18.75 27.84
C ASN A 159 23.93 -19.63 26.62
N GLY A 160 24.66 -19.08 25.66
CA GLY A 160 25.03 -19.77 24.42
C GLY A 160 25.02 -18.82 23.23
N GLY A 161 24.56 -19.31 22.08
CA GLY A 161 24.42 -18.50 20.87
C GLY A 161 23.13 -17.68 20.84
N SER A 162 23.15 -16.55 20.14
CA SER A 162 21.93 -15.82 19.77
C SER A 162 21.41 -16.38 18.44
N HIS A 163 20.09 -16.42 18.27
CA HIS A 163 19.45 -16.90 17.05
C HIS A 163 17.98 -16.53 17.03
N SER A 164 17.39 -16.54 15.84
CA SER A 164 15.94 -16.46 15.63
C SER A 164 15.51 -17.41 14.51
N LYS A 165 14.26 -17.89 14.61
CA LYS A 165 13.51 -18.38 13.46
C LYS A 165 13.28 -17.26 12.45
N ILE A 166 13.07 -17.62 11.18
CA ILE A 166 12.95 -16.68 10.07
C ILE A 166 11.47 -16.35 9.83
N GLY A 167 11.08 -15.11 10.07
CA GLY A 167 9.73 -14.64 9.74
C GLY A 167 8.64 -15.48 10.39
N THR A 168 7.67 -15.91 9.58
CA THR A 168 6.54 -16.75 10.02
C THR A 168 6.92 -18.17 10.42
N ASP A 169 8.17 -18.61 10.28
CA ASP A 169 8.63 -19.90 10.85
C ASP A 169 8.52 -19.93 12.37
N CYS A 170 8.42 -18.76 13.01
CA CYS A 170 8.08 -18.65 14.43
C CYS A 170 6.73 -19.33 14.76
N LEU A 171 5.81 -19.38 13.79
CA LEU A 171 4.47 -19.98 13.93
C LEU A 171 4.47 -21.51 13.76
N GLU A 172 5.53 -22.09 13.22
CA GLU A 172 5.65 -23.56 13.07
C GLU A 172 6.01 -24.26 14.39
N VAL A 173 6.45 -23.48 15.39
CA VAL A 173 6.74 -23.99 16.72
C VAL A 173 5.46 -23.91 17.56
N ASP A 174 4.66 -24.98 17.52
CA ASP A 174 3.36 -25.07 18.22
C ASP A 174 3.50 -24.99 19.75
N ASP A 175 4.62 -25.47 20.31
CA ASP A 175 4.87 -25.44 21.74
C ASP A 175 5.23 -24.02 22.22
N GLN A 176 4.32 -23.42 22.99
CA GLN A 176 4.46 -22.07 23.54
C GLN A 176 5.51 -21.97 24.66
N ASP A 177 6.04 -23.09 25.16
CA ASP A 177 7.17 -23.09 26.10
C ASP A 177 8.53 -23.28 25.40
N THR A 178 8.54 -23.40 24.07
CA THR A 178 9.76 -23.44 23.26
C THR A 178 10.04 -22.05 22.67
N PRO A 179 11.21 -21.44 22.93
CA PRO A 179 11.58 -20.15 22.37
C PRO A 179 11.81 -20.24 20.86
N THR A 180 11.43 -19.19 20.12
CA THR A 180 11.72 -19.02 18.69
C THR A 180 12.91 -18.11 18.44
N MET A 181 13.37 -17.41 19.48
CA MET A 181 14.53 -16.55 19.48
C MET A 181 15.27 -16.66 20.82
N ASN A 182 16.60 -16.56 20.81
CA ASN A 182 17.43 -16.52 22.01
C ASN A 182 18.45 -15.38 21.92
N PHE A 183 18.70 -14.72 23.05
CA PHE A 183 19.88 -13.86 23.23
C PHE A 183 20.85 -14.52 24.22
N GLY A 184 22.03 -14.88 23.73
CA GLY A 184 22.91 -15.82 24.42
C GLY A 184 23.90 -15.23 25.43
N TRP A 185 24.11 -13.91 25.41
CA TRP A 185 25.18 -13.26 26.18
C TRP A 185 24.76 -11.92 26.81
N PHE A 186 23.49 -11.54 26.72
CA PHE A 186 23.02 -10.30 27.33
C PHE A 186 22.93 -10.41 28.86
N ASP A 187 23.46 -9.40 29.53
CA ASP A 187 23.39 -9.19 30.96
C ASP A 187 23.20 -7.70 31.32
N ASP A 188 23.15 -7.39 32.62
CA ASP A 188 22.94 -6.02 33.10
C ASP A 188 24.15 -5.08 32.87
N GLN A 189 25.27 -5.60 32.37
CA GLN A 189 26.48 -4.84 32.06
C GLN A 189 26.72 -4.67 30.56
N THR A 190 25.91 -5.35 29.73
CA THR A 190 25.98 -5.29 28.28
C THR A 190 25.82 -3.84 27.79
N SER A 191 26.66 -3.44 26.83
CA SER A 191 26.64 -2.09 26.29
C SER A 191 25.40 -1.84 25.42
N ASN A 192 24.96 -0.58 25.33
CA ASN A 192 23.88 -0.19 24.42
C ASN A 192 24.19 -0.54 22.96
N ALA A 193 25.46 -0.41 22.53
CA ALA A 193 25.87 -0.75 21.17
C ALA A 193 25.69 -2.25 20.89
N GLU A 194 26.01 -3.11 21.85
CA GLU A 194 25.86 -4.56 21.71
C GLU A 194 24.39 -4.99 21.78
N PHE A 195 23.60 -4.38 22.67
CA PHE A 195 22.15 -4.57 22.66
C PHE A 195 21.56 -4.19 21.31
N GLN A 196 21.94 -3.04 20.75
CA GLN A 196 21.44 -2.59 19.46
C GLN A 196 21.82 -3.55 18.35
N ARG A 197 23.12 -3.85 18.20
CA ARG A 197 23.64 -4.71 17.15
C ARG A 197 22.89 -6.03 17.09
N THR A 198 22.91 -6.76 18.20
CA THR A 198 22.42 -8.13 18.24
C THR A 198 20.89 -8.15 18.26
N THR A 199 20.22 -7.23 18.98
CA THR A 199 18.74 -7.20 18.97
C THR A 199 18.20 -6.88 17.57
N VAL A 200 18.75 -5.86 16.90
CA VAL A 200 18.27 -5.50 15.56
C VAL A 200 18.54 -6.63 14.57
N HIS A 201 19.69 -7.30 14.67
CA HIS A 201 20.01 -8.47 13.85
C HIS A 201 19.00 -9.61 14.03
N GLU A 202 18.76 -10.07 15.26
CA GLU A 202 17.82 -11.18 15.52
C GLU A 202 16.38 -10.82 15.15
N PHE A 203 15.95 -9.58 15.38
CA PHE A 203 14.63 -9.13 14.93
C PHE A 203 14.55 -8.95 13.41
N GLY A 204 15.69 -8.76 12.72
CA GLY A 204 15.75 -8.83 11.26
C GLY A 204 15.39 -10.22 10.75
N HIS A 205 15.98 -11.26 11.35
CA HIS A 205 15.58 -12.65 11.09
C HIS A 205 14.11 -12.90 11.43
N ALA A 206 13.66 -12.44 12.59
CA ALA A 206 12.26 -12.58 12.98
C ALA A 206 11.31 -11.87 11.99
N LEU A 207 11.76 -10.88 11.23
CA LEU A 207 11.00 -10.24 10.14
C LEU A 207 11.19 -10.90 8.77
N GLY A 208 12.00 -11.95 8.68
CA GLY A 208 12.22 -12.78 7.50
C GLY A 208 13.55 -12.56 6.80
N ALA A 209 14.39 -11.63 7.25
CA ALA A 209 15.68 -11.39 6.63
C ALA A 209 16.62 -12.59 6.82
N HIS A 210 17.32 -13.01 5.77
CA HIS A 210 18.45 -13.92 5.90
C HIS A 210 19.76 -13.14 6.05
N HIS A 211 20.83 -13.86 6.36
CA HIS A 211 22.16 -13.29 6.45
C HIS A 211 22.71 -12.76 5.12
N GLU A 212 23.40 -11.63 5.18
CA GLU A 212 23.92 -10.94 3.99
C GLU A 212 25.13 -11.67 3.37
N GLN A 213 25.93 -12.42 4.16
CA GLN A 213 26.98 -13.26 3.59
C GLN A 213 26.46 -14.45 2.77
N ASN A 214 25.18 -14.79 2.92
CA ASN A 214 24.50 -15.85 2.17
C ASN A 214 23.77 -15.30 0.93
N ASN A 215 23.91 -14.00 0.65
CA ASN A 215 23.36 -13.35 -0.53
C ASN A 215 23.90 -14.03 -1.82
N PRO A 216 23.04 -14.52 -2.73
CA PRO A 216 23.48 -15.23 -3.93
C PRO A 216 24.26 -14.35 -4.92
N ASN A 217 24.19 -13.02 -4.80
CA ASN A 217 24.97 -12.09 -5.60
C ASN A 217 26.39 -11.83 -5.05
N LEU A 218 26.69 -12.31 -3.84
CA LEU A 218 28.03 -12.25 -3.26
C LEU A 218 28.85 -13.48 -3.70
N VAL A 219 29.99 -13.25 -4.34
CA VAL A 219 30.95 -14.31 -4.70
C VAL A 219 32.16 -14.21 -3.78
N VAL A 220 32.25 -15.07 -2.76
CA VAL A 220 33.41 -15.15 -1.85
C VAL A 220 34.22 -16.42 -2.11
N HIS A 221 35.55 -16.27 -2.15
CA HIS A 221 36.47 -17.41 -2.17
C HIS A 221 36.85 -17.82 -0.75
N TRP A 222 35.96 -18.56 -0.09
CA TRP A 222 36.13 -19.01 1.29
C TRP A 222 37.33 -19.94 1.49
N ASN A 223 38.16 -19.62 2.48
CA ASN A 223 39.20 -20.49 3.03
C ASN A 223 38.58 -21.41 4.10
N LYS A 224 37.74 -22.35 3.64
CA LYS A 224 36.96 -23.26 4.51
C LYS A 224 37.78 -23.95 5.60
N PRO A 225 39.00 -24.47 5.36
CA PRO A 225 39.79 -25.12 6.42
C PRO A 225 40.15 -24.18 7.58
N VAL A 226 40.43 -22.90 7.31
CA VAL A 226 40.70 -21.90 8.36
C VAL A 226 39.42 -21.62 9.14
N MET A 227 38.29 -21.50 8.45
CA MET A 227 37.00 -21.25 9.08
C MET A 227 36.57 -22.43 9.96
N TYR A 228 36.61 -23.67 9.48
CA TYR A 228 36.25 -24.85 10.29
C TYR A 228 37.08 -24.93 11.57
N LYS A 229 38.39 -24.72 11.47
CA LYS A 229 39.26 -24.69 12.66
C LYS A 229 38.85 -23.58 13.62
N TYR A 230 38.63 -22.37 13.09
CA TYR A 230 38.29 -21.21 13.88
C TYR A 230 36.95 -21.38 14.62
N TYR A 231 35.88 -21.74 13.90
CA TYR A 231 34.55 -21.93 14.50
C TYR A 231 34.49 -23.15 15.45
N LEU A 232 35.30 -24.18 15.22
CA LEU A 232 35.41 -25.30 16.17
C LEU A 232 36.09 -24.87 17.48
N GLU A 233 37.15 -24.05 17.39
CA GLU A 233 37.92 -23.57 18.54
C GLU A 233 37.15 -22.51 19.35
N HIS A 234 36.40 -21.62 18.69
CA HIS A 234 35.75 -20.48 19.32
C HIS A 234 34.27 -20.72 19.67
N ASP A 235 33.53 -21.43 18.83
CA ASP A 235 32.07 -21.55 18.92
C ASP A 235 31.60 -23.01 19.05
N HIS A 236 32.54 -23.95 18.99
CA HIS A 236 32.29 -25.40 19.03
C HIS A 236 31.40 -25.91 17.89
N TRP A 237 31.39 -25.20 16.76
CA TRP A 237 30.66 -25.64 15.58
C TRP A 237 31.42 -26.75 14.85
N ASP A 238 30.69 -27.78 14.43
CA ASP A 238 31.21 -28.77 13.50
C ASP A 238 31.20 -28.24 12.05
N GLU A 239 31.86 -28.96 11.13
CA GLU A 239 31.96 -28.54 9.73
C GLU A 239 30.58 -28.38 9.07
N SER A 240 29.60 -29.22 9.44
CA SER A 240 28.23 -29.15 8.91
C SER A 240 27.51 -27.88 9.34
N THR A 241 27.69 -27.47 10.59
CA THR A 241 27.13 -26.23 11.15
C THR A 241 27.76 -25.02 10.46
N VAL A 242 29.08 -25.04 10.25
CA VAL A 242 29.77 -23.98 9.49
C VAL A 242 29.28 -23.94 8.04
N ASP A 243 29.14 -25.09 7.37
CA ASP A 243 28.64 -25.15 6.00
C ASP A 243 27.24 -24.55 5.85
N THR A 244 26.35 -24.88 6.80
CA THR A 244 24.97 -24.40 6.81
C THR A 244 24.91 -22.89 7.03
N ASN A 245 25.61 -22.38 8.04
CA ASN A 245 25.51 -20.97 8.44
C ASN A 245 26.35 -20.02 7.56
N MET A 246 27.50 -20.47 7.04
CA MET A 246 28.46 -19.58 6.35
C MET A 246 28.43 -19.69 4.84
N PHE A 247 28.10 -20.85 4.28
CA PHE A 247 28.34 -21.12 2.86
C PHE A 247 27.09 -21.46 2.05
N THR A 248 25.97 -21.73 2.70
CA THR A 248 24.73 -22.10 2.01
C THR A 248 24.09 -20.84 1.42
N PRO A 249 24.05 -20.68 0.09
CA PRO A 249 23.42 -19.51 -0.51
C PRO A 249 21.90 -19.61 -0.37
N VAL A 250 21.25 -18.48 -0.11
CA VAL A 250 19.79 -18.42 -0.14
C VAL A 250 19.32 -18.44 -1.59
N ILE A 251 18.37 -19.32 -1.93
CA ILE A 251 17.69 -19.27 -3.22
C ILE A 251 16.61 -18.20 -3.14
N ASP A 252 16.93 -17.02 -3.66
CA ASP A 252 15.98 -15.92 -3.74
C ASP A 252 16.13 -15.26 -5.12
N ALA A 253 15.06 -15.30 -5.92
CA ALA A 253 15.03 -14.72 -7.26
C ALA A 253 14.96 -13.18 -7.22
N ASP A 254 14.53 -12.64 -6.07
CA ASP A 254 14.46 -11.21 -5.79
C ASP A 254 15.65 -10.76 -4.92
N ALA A 255 16.66 -11.63 -4.80
CA ALA A 255 17.92 -11.32 -4.14
C ALA A 255 18.59 -10.11 -4.77
N THR A 256 19.38 -9.50 -3.93
CA THR A 256 19.64 -8.09 -3.96
C THR A 256 21.17 -7.88 -4.04
N ALA A 257 21.70 -6.74 -4.50
CA ALA A 257 23.15 -6.51 -4.52
C ALA A 257 23.79 -6.63 -3.11
N TRP A 258 25.03 -7.06 -3.01
CA TRP A 258 25.67 -7.26 -1.70
C TRP A 258 25.90 -5.94 -0.93
N ASP A 259 25.48 -5.89 0.34
CA ASP A 259 25.72 -4.78 1.28
C ASP A 259 26.75 -5.14 2.38
N PRO A 260 28.01 -4.69 2.31
CA PRO A 260 28.99 -4.93 3.37
C PRO A 260 28.65 -4.21 4.69
N LEU A 261 27.72 -3.25 4.70
CA LEU A 261 27.33 -2.48 5.88
C LEU A 261 26.04 -2.99 6.52
N SER A 262 25.39 -4.01 5.96
CA SER A 262 24.12 -4.53 6.47
C SER A 262 24.25 -5.00 7.91
N ILE A 263 23.25 -4.69 8.74
CA ILE A 263 23.15 -5.23 10.10
C ILE A 263 23.02 -6.76 10.09
N MET A 264 22.59 -7.35 8.98
CA MET A 264 22.45 -8.80 8.78
C MET A 264 23.73 -9.49 8.32
N HIS A 265 24.86 -8.76 8.24
CA HIS A 265 26.13 -9.32 7.78
C HIS A 265 26.99 -9.85 8.95
N TYR A 266 27.58 -11.03 8.78
CA TYR A 266 28.59 -11.54 9.71
C TYR A 266 29.96 -10.88 9.53
N LYS A 267 30.71 -10.78 10.62
CA LYS A 267 32.12 -10.40 10.55
C LYS A 267 32.88 -11.40 9.66
N ILE A 268 33.53 -10.90 8.60
CA ILE A 268 34.46 -11.69 7.79
C ILE A 268 35.88 -11.27 8.13
N LEU A 269 36.66 -12.20 8.69
CA LEU A 269 38.09 -11.98 8.92
C LEU A 269 38.87 -12.11 7.60
N PRO A 270 39.92 -11.31 7.36
CA PRO A 270 40.74 -11.41 6.14
C PRO A 270 41.38 -12.80 5.91
N ALA A 271 41.49 -13.61 6.97
CA ALA A 271 42.01 -14.97 6.91
C ALA A 271 40.97 -16.01 6.44
N PHE A 272 39.68 -15.66 6.49
CA PHE A 272 38.58 -16.53 6.09
C PHE A 272 38.42 -16.62 4.58
N THR A 273 39.11 -15.78 3.81
CA THR A 273 39.00 -15.76 2.36
C THR A 273 40.38 -15.70 1.72
N PHE A 274 40.49 -16.23 0.50
CA PHE A 274 41.77 -16.21 -0.25
C PHE A 274 42.08 -14.85 -0.86
N ASP A 275 41.07 -14.00 -1.01
CA ASP A 275 41.14 -12.64 -1.56
C ASP A 275 41.28 -11.55 -0.49
N HIS A 276 41.39 -11.95 0.79
CA HIS A 276 41.49 -11.04 1.94
C HIS A 276 40.32 -10.06 2.08
N LEU A 277 39.14 -10.45 1.58
CA LEU A 277 37.89 -9.78 1.87
C LEU A 277 37.70 -9.71 3.39
N SER A 278 37.33 -8.53 3.89
CA SER A 278 37.05 -8.31 5.29
C SER A 278 35.81 -7.46 5.46
N VAL A 279 34.96 -7.87 6.39
CA VAL A 279 33.76 -7.15 6.80
C VAL A 279 33.82 -7.01 8.32
N PRO A 280 33.78 -5.77 8.87
CA PRO A 280 33.75 -5.57 10.31
C PRO A 280 32.40 -5.95 10.91
N LEU A 281 32.26 -5.80 12.23
CA LEU A 281 30.94 -5.81 12.85
C LEU A 281 30.17 -4.54 12.48
N ASN A 282 28.95 -4.70 11.98
CA ASN A 282 28.03 -3.61 11.71
C ASN A 282 27.13 -3.42 12.94
N TRP A 283 27.03 -2.17 13.43
CA TRP A 283 26.38 -1.87 14.72
C TRP A 283 24.98 -1.26 14.56
N VAL A 284 24.63 -0.83 13.35
CA VAL A 284 23.38 -0.12 13.03
C VAL A 284 22.87 -0.58 11.67
N MET A 285 21.56 -0.41 11.42
CA MET A 285 20.98 -0.65 10.09
C MET A 285 21.62 0.26 9.03
N SER A 286 22.03 -0.33 7.92
CA SER A 286 22.43 0.40 6.73
C SER A 286 21.23 1.09 6.08
N ASP A 287 21.47 2.01 5.14
CA ASP A 287 20.37 2.61 4.36
C ASP A 287 19.67 1.57 3.47
N GLN A 288 20.39 0.50 3.16
CA GLN A 288 19.94 -0.58 2.32
C GLN A 288 19.06 -1.57 3.10
N ASP A 289 19.37 -1.85 4.36
CA ASP A 289 18.48 -2.57 5.30
C ASP A 289 17.13 -1.86 5.43
N LYS A 290 17.15 -0.54 5.66
CA LYS A 290 15.95 0.30 5.82
C LYS A 290 15.10 0.30 4.56
N ALA A 291 15.74 0.41 3.41
CA ALA A 291 15.04 0.47 2.14
C ALA A 291 14.50 -0.91 1.73
N PHE A 292 15.24 -1.99 2.03
CA PHE A 292 14.78 -3.36 1.86
C PHE A 292 13.54 -3.65 2.71
N ILE A 293 13.59 -3.42 4.01
CA ILE A 293 12.48 -3.77 4.90
C ILE A 293 11.24 -2.95 4.58
N LYS A 294 11.40 -1.71 4.11
CA LYS A 294 10.31 -0.87 3.62
C LYS A 294 9.69 -1.42 2.34
N ALA A 295 10.45 -2.05 1.46
CA ALA A 295 9.88 -2.72 0.30
C ALA A 295 9.17 -4.03 0.67
N MET A 296 9.67 -4.75 1.68
CA MET A 296 9.03 -5.97 2.18
C MET A 296 7.73 -5.67 2.94
N TYR A 297 7.72 -4.60 3.74
CA TYR A 297 6.61 -4.16 4.57
C TYR A 297 6.28 -2.68 4.28
N PRO A 298 5.67 -2.37 3.13
CA PRO A 298 5.43 -0.99 2.71
C PRO A 298 4.49 -0.25 3.67
N PRO A 299 4.65 1.09 3.82
CA PRO A 299 3.76 1.90 4.64
C PRO A 299 2.30 1.64 4.30
N THR A 300 1.48 1.38 5.31
CA THR A 300 0.04 1.19 5.14
C THR A 300 -0.69 2.49 5.39
N GLN A 301 -1.67 2.83 4.55
CA GLN A 301 -2.58 3.92 4.85
C GLN A 301 -3.54 3.48 5.95
N VAL A 302 -3.74 4.34 6.96
CA VAL A 302 -4.76 4.11 7.99
C VAL A 302 -6.13 4.24 7.34
N ASP A 303 -7.04 3.32 7.64
CA ASP A 303 -8.41 3.37 7.15
C ASP A 303 -9.15 4.65 7.59
N LYS A 304 -9.32 5.56 6.63
CA LYS A 304 -10.14 6.78 6.73
C LYS A 304 -11.53 6.59 6.09
N GLY A 305 -11.81 5.42 5.52
CA GLY A 305 -13.00 5.14 4.70
C GLY A 305 -12.94 5.66 3.26
N TYR A 306 -11.83 6.27 2.85
CA TYR A 306 -11.57 6.69 1.47
C TYR A 306 -10.07 6.88 1.22
N TRP A 307 -9.69 6.90 -0.05
CA TRP A 307 -8.35 7.25 -0.50
C TRP A 307 -8.39 7.98 -1.84
N LEU A 308 -7.54 8.98 -1.99
CA LEU A 308 -7.37 9.76 -3.22
C LEU A 308 -5.95 9.61 -3.76
N SER A 309 -5.80 9.52 -5.08
CA SER A 309 -4.50 9.38 -5.73
C SER A 309 -3.53 10.53 -5.47
N SER A 310 -4.03 11.71 -5.14
CA SER A 310 -3.18 12.83 -4.69
C SER A 310 -2.36 12.51 -3.44
N GLU A 311 -2.79 11.55 -2.61
CA GLU A 311 -2.06 11.10 -1.42
C GLU A 311 -0.81 10.27 -1.78
N SER A 312 -0.73 9.71 -3.00
CA SER A 312 0.46 8.99 -3.48
C SER A 312 1.64 9.91 -3.83
N GLY A 313 1.38 11.22 -4.02
CA GLY A 313 2.36 12.18 -4.55
C GLY A 313 2.61 12.09 -6.06
N LEU A 314 1.93 11.18 -6.77
CA LEU A 314 2.07 10.95 -8.22
C LEU A 314 0.87 11.56 -8.97
N ILE A 315 1.15 12.44 -9.94
CA ILE A 315 0.12 13.31 -10.56
C ILE A 315 -0.34 12.80 -11.95
N ILE A 316 0.41 11.90 -12.60
CA ILE A 316 0.02 11.34 -13.91
C ILE A 316 0.38 9.84 -13.93
N GLN A 317 -0.62 8.98 -13.79
CA GLN A 317 -0.48 7.53 -13.90
C GLN A 317 -1.75 6.90 -14.49
N SER A 318 -1.60 5.72 -15.09
CA SER A 318 -2.73 4.90 -15.54
C SER A 318 -3.19 3.89 -14.49
N SER A 319 -2.52 3.79 -13.34
CA SER A 319 -2.87 2.84 -12.28
C SER A 319 -2.27 3.26 -10.94
N TRP A 320 -3.01 3.01 -9.87
CA TRP A 320 -2.59 3.16 -8.48
C TRP A 320 -2.91 1.89 -7.70
N SER A 321 -2.05 1.55 -6.75
CA SER A 321 -2.22 0.41 -5.84
C SER A 321 -1.78 0.83 -4.46
N GLU A 322 -2.66 0.65 -3.47
CA GLU A 322 -2.39 1.06 -2.09
C GLU A 322 -2.83 -0.02 -1.12
N ASN A 323 -2.02 -0.24 -0.10
CA ASN A 323 -2.35 -1.15 0.98
C ASN A 323 -3.06 -0.38 2.09
N ILE A 324 -4.34 -0.68 2.27
CA ILE A 324 -5.18 -0.03 3.28
C ILE A 324 -5.25 -0.94 4.50
N ARG A 325 -4.80 -0.44 5.66
CA ARG A 325 -4.93 -1.13 6.94
C ARG A 325 -6.21 -0.70 7.64
N TYR A 326 -7.03 -1.69 8.02
CA TYR A 326 -8.24 -1.46 8.79
C TYR A 326 -7.92 -0.82 10.15
N ASP A 327 -8.84 -0.02 10.67
CA ASP A 327 -8.71 0.63 11.99
C ASP A 327 -8.68 -0.37 13.16
N ARG A 328 -9.07 -1.62 12.89
CA ARG A 328 -9.03 -2.77 13.81
C ARG A 328 -8.74 -4.07 13.07
N THR A 329 -8.36 -5.09 13.83
CA THR A 329 -8.27 -6.47 13.33
C THR A 329 -9.62 -7.16 13.43
N TYR A 330 -10.13 -7.66 12.31
CA TYR A 330 -11.35 -8.46 12.25
C TYR A 330 -11.07 -9.94 12.54
N GLY A 331 -12.06 -10.67 13.09
CA GLY A 331 -11.92 -12.12 13.31
C GLY A 331 -11.75 -12.93 12.01
N LYS A 332 -12.30 -12.41 10.90
CA LYS A 332 -12.14 -12.89 9.52
C LYS A 332 -12.29 -11.70 8.57
N PRO A 333 -11.89 -11.80 7.29
CA PRO A 333 -12.00 -10.67 6.36
C PRO A 333 -13.42 -10.08 6.33
N PRO A 334 -13.59 -8.76 6.51
CA PRO A 334 -14.91 -8.12 6.51
C PRO A 334 -15.51 -8.15 5.10
N LEU A 335 -16.85 -8.00 5.02
CA LEU A 335 -17.46 -7.66 3.74
C LEU A 335 -17.06 -6.23 3.38
N LEU A 336 -16.58 -6.04 2.16
CA LEU A 336 -16.07 -4.75 1.69
C LEU A 336 -16.89 -4.28 0.50
N ALA A 337 -17.54 -3.13 0.64
CA ALA A 337 -18.27 -2.46 -0.43
C ALA A 337 -17.48 -1.23 -0.88
N LEU A 338 -17.19 -1.12 -2.17
CA LEU A 338 -16.33 -0.09 -2.73
C LEU A 338 -17.07 0.73 -3.79
N GLY A 339 -16.82 2.04 -3.83
CA GLY A 339 -17.38 2.96 -4.81
C GLY A 339 -16.43 4.09 -5.15
N LEU A 340 -16.48 4.58 -6.39
CA LEU A 340 -15.73 5.74 -6.85
C LEU A 340 -16.25 7.00 -6.15
N ASN A 341 -15.34 7.85 -5.69
CA ASN A 341 -15.67 9.17 -5.13
C ASN A 341 -14.82 10.29 -5.72
N TYR A 342 -13.77 9.98 -6.49
CA TYR A 342 -12.94 10.99 -7.14
C TYR A 342 -12.53 10.56 -8.55
N ILE A 343 -12.65 11.49 -9.49
CA ILE A 343 -12.29 11.32 -10.90
C ILE A 343 -11.60 12.61 -11.35
N ASP A 344 -10.38 12.52 -11.88
CA ASP A 344 -9.73 13.58 -12.64
C ASP A 344 -9.19 13.00 -13.94
N ALA A 345 -9.99 13.13 -14.98
CA ALA A 345 -9.73 12.50 -16.26
C ALA A 345 -9.86 13.51 -17.42
N TRP A 346 -8.94 13.38 -18.37
CA TRP A 346 -8.99 14.04 -19.66
C TRP A 346 -9.16 13.02 -20.78
N HIS A 347 -10.18 13.27 -21.59
CA HIS A 347 -10.44 12.58 -22.82
C HIS A 347 -9.36 12.91 -23.84
N ASN A 348 -8.65 11.88 -24.32
CA ASN A 348 -7.78 12.01 -25.48
C ASN A 348 -8.64 12.09 -26.75
N PRO A 349 -8.61 13.19 -27.54
CA PRO A 349 -9.41 13.35 -28.75
C PRO A 349 -9.19 12.27 -29.82
N MET A 350 -8.06 11.55 -29.75
CA MET A 350 -7.74 10.43 -30.64
C MET A 350 -8.12 9.05 -30.05
N GLY A 351 -8.58 9.00 -28.79
CA GLY A 351 -8.93 7.78 -28.08
C GLY A 351 -10.40 7.37 -28.29
N ALA A 352 -10.67 6.07 -28.14
CA ALA A 352 -12.01 5.51 -28.23
C ALA A 352 -12.90 5.83 -27.01
N TYR A 353 -12.28 6.24 -25.89
CA TYR A 353 -12.96 6.49 -24.62
C TYR A 353 -12.91 7.97 -24.23
N GLY A 354 -14.04 8.49 -23.76
CA GLY A 354 -14.18 9.80 -23.15
C GLY A 354 -13.96 9.79 -21.64
N LEU A 355 -14.08 8.61 -21.03
CA LEU A 355 -13.77 8.31 -19.64
C LEU A 355 -13.61 6.80 -19.49
N TRP A 356 -12.60 6.36 -18.74
CA TRP A 356 -12.39 4.95 -18.37
C TRP A 356 -11.68 4.93 -17.02
N LEU A 357 -12.35 4.38 -16.01
CA LEU A 357 -11.82 4.24 -14.67
C LEU A 357 -12.42 3.01 -13.99
N GLU A 358 -11.58 2.22 -13.35
CA GLU A 358 -11.96 1.05 -12.57
C GLU A 358 -11.40 1.15 -11.15
N ALA A 359 -12.19 0.66 -10.19
CA ALA A 359 -11.77 0.50 -8.82
C ALA A 359 -12.17 -0.88 -8.28
N TRP A 360 -11.21 -1.59 -7.70
CA TRP A 360 -11.46 -2.87 -7.04
C TRP A 360 -10.58 -3.05 -5.81
N ALA A 361 -11.02 -3.95 -4.93
CA ALA A 361 -10.24 -4.40 -3.80
C ALA A 361 -9.72 -5.82 -4.05
N ALA A 362 -8.45 -6.06 -3.75
CA ALA A 362 -7.82 -7.38 -3.77
C ALA A 362 -7.26 -7.72 -2.39
N ASN A 363 -6.86 -8.98 -2.21
CA ASN A 363 -6.19 -9.47 -0.98
C ASN A 363 -6.86 -9.02 0.33
N ASN A 364 -8.20 -9.01 0.37
CA ASN A 364 -8.96 -8.64 1.56
C ASN A 364 -8.71 -9.66 2.68
N LYS A 365 -8.02 -9.22 3.72
CA LYS A 365 -7.58 -9.99 4.88
C LYS A 365 -8.28 -9.48 6.14
N ARG A 366 -7.86 -9.96 7.31
CA ARG A 366 -8.38 -9.54 8.62
C ARG A 366 -7.94 -8.14 9.04
N THR A 367 -6.83 -7.68 8.49
CA THR A 367 -6.09 -6.48 8.92
C THR A 367 -5.98 -5.43 7.82
N MET A 368 -6.19 -5.81 6.56
CA MET A 368 -5.94 -4.95 5.40
C MET A 368 -6.66 -5.43 4.14
N PHE A 369 -6.67 -4.58 3.11
CA PHE A 369 -6.93 -4.95 1.72
C PHE A 369 -6.07 -4.10 0.77
N ASP A 370 -5.89 -4.56 -0.46
CA ASP A 370 -5.24 -3.78 -1.51
C ASP A 370 -6.29 -3.04 -2.33
N LEU A 371 -6.24 -1.71 -2.30
CA LEU A 371 -7.04 -0.84 -3.15
C LEU A 371 -6.34 -0.69 -4.50
N HIS A 372 -7.06 -0.95 -5.58
CA HIS A 372 -6.58 -0.69 -6.93
C HIS A 372 -7.49 0.29 -7.66
N LEU A 373 -6.86 1.23 -8.37
CA LEU A 373 -7.51 2.17 -9.27
C LEU A 373 -6.79 2.11 -10.61
N GLN A 374 -7.53 1.99 -11.71
CA GLN A 374 -6.92 1.86 -13.04
C GLN A 374 -7.65 2.69 -14.09
N GLY A 375 -6.86 3.31 -14.97
CA GLY A 375 -7.24 4.02 -16.18
C GLY A 375 -6.77 3.29 -17.45
N TYR A 376 -7.50 3.42 -18.56
CA TYR A 376 -7.12 2.85 -19.86
C TYR A 376 -7.50 3.78 -21.00
N GLN A 377 -6.54 4.10 -21.88
CA GLN A 377 -6.71 4.99 -23.06
C GLN A 377 -7.26 6.40 -22.78
N VAL A 378 -7.44 6.76 -21.51
CA VAL A 378 -7.82 8.08 -21.02
C VAL A 378 -6.69 8.56 -20.11
N GLN A 379 -6.32 9.84 -20.22
CA GLN A 379 -5.31 10.39 -19.32
C GLN A 379 -5.97 10.66 -17.96
N ASN A 380 -5.59 9.88 -16.96
CA ASN A 380 -6.06 10.06 -15.59
C ASN A 380 -5.00 10.85 -14.82
N TYR A 381 -5.39 12.02 -14.33
CA TYR A 381 -4.61 12.84 -13.41
C TYR A 381 -4.88 12.44 -11.96
N GLY A 382 -6.00 11.79 -11.72
CA GLY A 382 -6.26 11.18 -10.43
C GLY A 382 -7.56 10.40 -10.37
N ALA A 383 -7.64 9.59 -9.33
CA ALA A 383 -8.75 8.69 -9.05
C ALA A 383 -8.87 8.51 -7.53
N GLY A 384 -10.04 8.12 -7.07
CA GLY A 384 -10.25 7.79 -5.67
C GLY A 384 -11.47 6.93 -5.45
N ALA A 385 -11.44 6.20 -4.35
CA ALA A 385 -12.53 5.35 -3.91
C ALA A 385 -12.82 5.57 -2.43
N THR A 386 -14.08 5.36 -2.07
CA THR A 386 -14.54 5.14 -0.70
C THR A 386 -14.90 3.67 -0.52
N TRP A 387 -14.82 3.18 0.71
CA TRP A 387 -15.23 1.83 1.03
C TRP A 387 -15.96 1.76 2.36
N LEU A 388 -16.77 0.73 2.50
CA LEU A 388 -17.59 0.44 3.67
C LEU A 388 -17.36 -1.00 4.10
N GLU A 389 -17.14 -1.19 5.40
CA GLU A 389 -16.76 -2.46 6.01
C GLU A 389 -17.88 -3.01 6.88
N PHE A 390 -18.19 -4.30 6.73
CA PHE A 390 -19.08 -5.01 7.64
C PHE A 390 -18.42 -6.27 8.21
N ASP A 391 -18.27 -6.28 9.54
CA ASP A 391 -17.96 -7.50 10.25
C ASP A 391 -19.20 -8.41 10.26
N THR A 392 -19.11 -9.54 9.55
CA THR A 392 -20.20 -10.53 9.52
C THR A 392 -20.51 -11.18 10.89
N ALA A 393 -19.65 -11.06 11.90
CA ALA A 393 -19.96 -11.52 13.25
C ALA A 393 -21.01 -10.61 13.91
N THR A 394 -20.93 -9.29 13.68
CA THR A 394 -21.88 -8.30 14.21
C THR A 394 -23.03 -8.02 13.24
N HIS A 395 -22.80 -8.20 11.93
CA HIS A 395 -23.75 -7.95 10.85
C HIS A 395 -23.95 -9.18 9.95
N PRO A 396 -24.41 -10.32 10.49
CA PRO A 396 -24.47 -11.60 9.76
C PRO A 396 -25.46 -11.63 8.59
N LYS A 397 -26.39 -10.66 8.55
CA LYS A 397 -27.42 -10.54 7.50
C LYS A 397 -27.12 -9.42 6.50
N VAL A 398 -25.98 -8.74 6.60
CA VAL A 398 -25.58 -7.79 5.56
C VAL A 398 -25.03 -8.56 4.37
N GLU A 399 -25.39 -8.12 3.17
CA GLU A 399 -24.85 -8.68 1.93
C GLU A 399 -24.19 -7.58 1.12
N VAL A 400 -23.01 -7.87 0.58
CA VAL A 400 -22.33 -7.02 -0.41
C VAL A 400 -22.13 -7.85 -1.67
N GLY A 401 -22.32 -7.23 -2.84
CA GLY A 401 -22.01 -7.85 -4.12
C GLY A 401 -21.79 -6.83 -5.23
N THR A 402 -21.28 -7.33 -6.35
CA THR A 402 -21.01 -6.50 -7.55
C THR A 402 -21.77 -7.06 -8.75
N ARG A 403 -22.22 -6.16 -9.63
CA ARG A 403 -22.76 -6.48 -10.95
C ARG A 403 -22.23 -5.50 -11.97
N GLY A 404 -22.08 -5.95 -13.20
CA GLY A 404 -21.66 -5.08 -14.27
C GLY A 404 -21.50 -5.79 -15.58
N PHE A 405 -20.98 -5.04 -16.55
CA PHE A 405 -20.68 -5.51 -17.90
C PHE A 405 -19.42 -4.82 -18.41
N SER A 406 -18.76 -5.48 -19.35
CA SER A 406 -17.70 -4.92 -20.19
C SER A 406 -17.89 -5.50 -21.59
N VAL A 407 -18.03 -4.63 -22.59
CA VAL A 407 -18.46 -5.02 -23.95
C VAL A 407 -17.69 -4.24 -25.01
N ASP A 408 -17.43 -4.89 -26.15
CA ASP A 408 -16.77 -4.25 -27.30
C ASP A 408 -17.72 -3.32 -28.08
N THR A 409 -19.03 -3.62 -28.06
CA THR A 409 -20.07 -2.81 -28.69
C THR A 409 -20.87 -2.07 -27.62
N PRO A 410 -20.99 -0.73 -27.70
CA PRO A 410 -21.60 0.03 -26.62
C PRO A 410 -23.09 -0.31 -26.43
N THR A 411 -23.53 -0.23 -25.18
CA THR A 411 -24.89 -0.54 -24.75
C THR A 411 -25.54 0.67 -24.06
N PRO A 412 -26.88 0.86 -24.17
CA PRO A 412 -27.61 1.85 -23.38
C PRO A 412 -27.72 1.46 -21.90
N GLY A 413 -27.41 0.22 -21.53
CA GLY A 413 -27.43 -0.23 -20.15
C GLY A 413 -27.74 -1.71 -19.98
N HIS A 414 -27.72 -2.14 -18.73
CA HIS A 414 -28.07 -3.50 -18.32
C HIS A 414 -28.86 -3.46 -17.00
N THR A 415 -29.77 -4.42 -16.85
CA THR A 415 -30.60 -4.59 -15.66
C THR A 415 -30.45 -6.01 -15.15
N TRP A 416 -30.32 -6.18 -13.84
CA TRP A 416 -30.19 -7.46 -13.18
C TRP A 416 -31.19 -7.61 -12.03
N SER A 417 -31.86 -8.76 -11.98
CA SER A 417 -32.60 -9.17 -10.79
C SER A 417 -31.64 -9.81 -9.78
N ILE A 418 -31.58 -9.24 -8.59
CA ILE A 418 -30.79 -9.75 -7.47
C ILE A 418 -31.71 -10.54 -6.55
N ARG A 419 -31.37 -11.80 -6.31
CA ARG A 419 -31.97 -12.61 -5.25
C ARG A 419 -31.08 -12.54 -4.02
N PHE A 420 -31.65 -12.15 -2.89
CA PHE A 420 -30.93 -12.10 -1.63
C PHE A 420 -30.60 -13.51 -1.14
N ARG A 421 -29.44 -13.68 -0.48
CA ARG A 421 -29.03 -14.98 0.10
C ARG A 421 -30.04 -15.45 1.14
N HIS A 422 -30.62 -14.50 1.88
CA HIS A 422 -31.61 -14.78 2.90
C HIS A 422 -32.84 -13.90 2.70
N PRO A 423 -34.06 -14.42 2.88
CA PRO A 423 -35.24 -13.59 3.01
C PRO A 423 -35.14 -12.68 4.24
N TYR A 424 -35.48 -11.40 4.08
CA TYR A 424 -35.61 -10.43 5.18
C TYR A 424 -37.04 -10.40 5.71
N THR A 425 -37.21 -9.95 6.95
CA THR A 425 -38.53 -9.80 7.59
C THR A 425 -39.34 -8.63 7.02
N ALA A 426 -38.66 -7.63 6.47
CA ALA A 426 -39.20 -6.49 5.74
C ALA A 426 -38.23 -6.15 4.59
N PRO A 427 -38.66 -5.39 3.56
CA PRO A 427 -37.77 -4.92 2.50
C PRO A 427 -36.52 -4.23 3.11
N PRO A 428 -35.31 -4.73 2.84
CA PRO A 428 -34.08 -4.17 3.41
C PRO A 428 -33.76 -2.80 2.79
N LYS A 429 -32.84 -2.07 3.42
CA LYS A 429 -32.22 -0.90 2.80
C LYS A 429 -31.22 -1.42 1.75
N VAL A 430 -31.32 -0.94 0.51
CA VAL A 430 -30.37 -1.28 -0.56
C VAL A 430 -29.77 -0.02 -1.11
N LEU A 431 -28.44 0.01 -1.20
CA LEU A 431 -27.70 1.09 -1.85
C LEU A 431 -26.88 0.54 -3.01
N VAL A 432 -26.56 1.42 -3.95
CA VAL A 432 -25.71 1.11 -5.10
C VAL A 432 -24.65 2.21 -5.27
N TRP A 433 -23.43 1.80 -5.60
CA TRP A 433 -22.32 2.68 -5.94
C TRP A 433 -21.68 2.21 -7.23
N LEU A 434 -21.26 3.13 -8.08
CA LEU A 434 -20.42 2.84 -9.24
C LEU A 434 -19.00 2.60 -8.75
N ASN A 435 -18.38 1.50 -9.17
CA ASN A 435 -16.96 1.23 -8.92
C ASN A 435 -16.13 1.15 -10.21
N SER A 436 -16.77 0.95 -11.37
CA SER A 436 -16.10 1.05 -12.67
C SER A 436 -17.01 1.68 -13.71
N LEU A 437 -16.43 2.40 -14.66
CA LEU A 437 -17.15 3.01 -15.77
C LEU A 437 -16.24 3.18 -17.00
N ALA A 438 -16.80 2.96 -18.19
CA ALA A 438 -16.21 3.37 -19.45
C ALA A 438 -17.25 3.92 -20.40
N MET A 439 -16.98 5.10 -20.93
CA MET A 439 -17.88 5.82 -21.84
C MET A 439 -17.15 6.28 -23.10
N GLY A 440 -17.89 6.42 -24.19
CA GLY A 440 -17.37 6.86 -25.48
C GLY A 440 -16.84 8.29 -25.50
N SER A 441 -16.11 8.58 -26.56
CA SER A 441 -15.26 9.76 -26.75
C SER A 441 -15.93 10.86 -27.60
N GLY A 442 -15.43 12.10 -27.51
CA GLY A 442 -15.52 13.25 -28.46
C GLY A 442 -16.87 13.77 -28.97
N THR A 443 -17.90 12.95 -29.09
CA THR A 443 -19.20 13.30 -29.66
C THR A 443 -20.38 12.83 -28.81
N ALA A 444 -20.13 12.01 -27.78
CA ALA A 444 -21.13 11.54 -26.84
C ALA A 444 -20.98 12.23 -25.47
N SER A 445 -22.11 12.48 -24.83
CA SER A 445 -22.13 12.95 -23.43
C SER A 445 -21.61 11.85 -22.51
N LYS A 446 -20.93 12.23 -21.42
CA LYS A 446 -20.41 11.28 -20.43
C LYS A 446 -21.47 11.15 -19.34
N CYS A 447 -22.45 10.28 -19.59
CA CYS A 447 -23.65 10.16 -18.78
C CYS A 447 -23.98 8.71 -18.44
N MET A 448 -24.00 8.38 -17.15
CA MET A 448 -24.28 7.04 -16.63
C MET A 448 -24.92 7.15 -15.24
N GLY A 449 -25.84 6.23 -14.93
CA GLY A 449 -26.35 6.05 -13.59
C GLY A 449 -26.50 4.58 -13.22
N ALA A 450 -26.31 4.30 -11.95
CA ALA A 450 -26.65 3.06 -11.28
C ALA A 450 -27.85 3.28 -10.37
N SER A 451 -28.84 2.39 -10.45
CA SER A 451 -30.07 2.52 -9.70
C SER A 451 -30.51 1.19 -9.07
N VAL A 452 -31.41 1.30 -8.08
CA VAL A 452 -32.08 0.16 -7.46
C VAL A 452 -33.59 0.39 -7.46
N ALA A 453 -34.33 -0.64 -7.82
CA ALA A 453 -35.79 -0.66 -7.87
C ALA A 453 -36.35 -1.98 -7.31
N ASP A 454 -37.66 -2.04 -7.14
CA ASP A 454 -38.40 -3.26 -6.78
C ASP A 454 -37.85 -4.01 -5.56
N VAL A 455 -37.43 -3.27 -4.53
CA VAL A 455 -36.89 -3.88 -3.31
C VAL A 455 -38.01 -4.60 -2.56
N THR A 456 -37.90 -5.92 -2.49
CA THR A 456 -38.79 -6.81 -1.75
C THR A 456 -38.02 -7.47 -0.59
N ALA A 457 -38.69 -8.30 0.21
CA ALA A 457 -38.02 -9.10 1.23
C ALA A 457 -37.03 -10.14 0.67
N THR A 458 -37.10 -10.49 -0.62
CA THR A 458 -36.35 -11.61 -1.22
C THR A 458 -35.40 -11.20 -2.35
N GLY A 459 -35.47 -9.97 -2.81
CA GLY A 459 -34.65 -9.48 -3.89
C GLY A 459 -34.95 -8.04 -4.27
N CYS A 460 -34.19 -7.54 -5.24
CA CYS A 460 -34.37 -6.23 -5.85
C CYS A 460 -33.94 -6.28 -7.32
N THR A 461 -34.21 -5.21 -8.05
CA THR A 461 -33.66 -4.96 -9.38
C THR A 461 -32.58 -3.90 -9.26
N VAL A 462 -31.42 -4.13 -9.87
CA VAL A 462 -30.36 -3.12 -10.01
C VAL A 462 -30.06 -2.90 -11.48
N ASP A 463 -29.70 -1.69 -11.87
CA ASP A 463 -29.37 -1.35 -13.25
C ASP A 463 -28.18 -0.41 -13.34
N ILE A 464 -27.51 -0.44 -14.49
CA ILE A 464 -26.60 0.60 -14.97
C ILE A 464 -27.10 1.05 -16.32
N THR A 465 -27.45 2.32 -16.47
CA THR A 465 -28.08 2.87 -17.67
C THR A 465 -27.47 4.22 -18.09
N ALA A 466 -27.50 4.47 -19.39
CA ALA A 466 -27.28 5.80 -19.94
C ALA A 466 -28.49 6.67 -19.58
N LEU A 467 -28.27 7.77 -18.86
CA LEU A 467 -29.37 8.63 -18.40
C LEU A 467 -29.85 9.59 -19.49
N ASN A 468 -29.19 9.60 -20.65
CA ASN A 468 -29.60 10.32 -21.83
C ASN A 468 -29.33 9.49 -23.09
N SER A 469 -29.93 9.90 -24.21
CA SER A 469 -29.83 9.15 -25.48
C SER A 469 -28.51 9.34 -26.23
N ASP A 470 -27.63 10.22 -25.74
CA ASP A 470 -26.37 10.59 -26.38
C ASP A 470 -25.18 9.79 -25.85
N ALA A 471 -25.27 9.33 -24.60
CA ALA A 471 -24.20 8.59 -23.95
C ALA A 471 -24.13 7.14 -24.46
N VAL A 472 -22.89 6.69 -24.66
CA VAL A 472 -22.57 5.31 -25.04
C VAL A 472 -21.64 4.71 -23.99
N MET A 473 -21.96 3.52 -23.51
CA MET A 473 -21.24 2.86 -22.42
C MET A 473 -20.61 1.56 -22.91
N PHE A 474 -19.34 1.37 -22.59
CA PHE A 474 -18.59 0.13 -22.87
C PHE A 474 -18.42 -0.73 -21.62
N MET A 475 -18.45 -0.10 -20.45
CA MET A 475 -18.33 -0.79 -19.18
C MET A 475 -19.09 -0.03 -18.10
N GLY A 476 -19.67 -0.78 -17.19
CA GLY A 476 -20.15 -0.26 -15.92
C GLY A 476 -20.15 -1.38 -14.90
N ASN A 477 -19.58 -1.13 -13.73
CA ASN A 477 -19.73 -1.99 -12.56
C ASN A 477 -20.37 -1.17 -11.43
N LEU A 478 -21.28 -1.82 -10.72
CA LEU A 478 -21.85 -1.32 -9.47
C LEU A 478 -21.58 -2.30 -8.35
N THR A 479 -21.34 -1.76 -7.17
CA THR A 479 -21.44 -2.44 -5.88
C THR A 479 -22.82 -2.20 -5.32
N TYR A 480 -23.49 -3.24 -4.83
CA TYR A 480 -24.71 -3.12 -4.04
C TYR A 480 -24.49 -3.64 -2.62
N VAL A 481 -25.11 -2.96 -1.65
CA VAL A 481 -25.13 -3.38 -0.25
C VAL A 481 -26.57 -3.53 0.21
N VAL A 482 -26.89 -4.68 0.79
CA VAL A 482 -28.19 -5.01 1.35
C VAL A 482 -28.07 -5.02 2.86
N ILE A 483 -28.81 -4.14 3.53
CA ILE A 483 -28.77 -3.94 4.98
C ILE A 483 -30.18 -4.20 5.54
N PRO A 484 -30.35 -5.08 6.54
CA PRO A 484 -31.66 -5.27 7.19
C PRO A 484 -32.29 -3.93 7.61
N ALA A 485 -33.59 -3.78 7.39
CA ALA A 485 -34.29 -2.50 7.59
C ALA A 485 -34.15 -1.95 9.03
N ASP A 486 -34.11 -2.87 9.98
CA ASP A 486 -34.02 -2.66 11.43
C ASP A 486 -32.58 -2.59 11.96
N THR A 487 -31.57 -2.58 11.09
CA THR A 487 -30.17 -2.46 11.53
C THR A 487 -29.97 -1.11 12.25
N PRO A 488 -29.65 -1.12 13.55
CA PRO A 488 -29.50 0.09 14.34
C PRO A 488 -28.26 0.87 13.90
N ASN A 489 -28.23 2.17 14.19
CA ASN A 489 -27.07 3.03 13.95
C ASN A 489 -26.56 3.04 12.49
N ILE A 490 -27.44 2.77 11.52
CA ILE A 490 -27.12 2.93 10.08
C ILE A 490 -28.21 3.77 9.42
N GLN A 491 -27.80 4.90 8.85
CA GLN A 491 -28.63 5.77 8.03
C GLN A 491 -27.98 5.94 6.67
N MET A 492 -28.79 6.12 5.63
CA MET A 492 -28.32 6.31 4.27
C MET A 492 -29.27 7.20 3.48
N GLY A 493 -28.80 7.75 2.37
CA GLY A 493 -29.60 8.57 1.48
C GLY A 493 -28.83 8.99 0.24
N ASN A 494 -29.44 9.84 -0.57
CA ASN A 494 -28.82 10.39 -1.77
C ASN A 494 -28.67 11.90 -1.67
N VAL A 495 -27.62 12.42 -2.29
CA VAL A 495 -27.42 13.85 -2.55
C VAL A 495 -27.23 14.07 -4.04
N ASN A 496 -27.69 15.21 -4.53
CA ASN A 496 -27.64 15.55 -5.95
C ASN A 496 -27.12 16.96 -6.14
N ALA A 497 -26.16 17.14 -7.04
CA ALA A 497 -25.85 18.43 -7.64
C ALA A 497 -26.46 18.41 -9.04
N GLY A 498 -27.42 19.29 -9.34
CA GLY A 498 -28.16 19.26 -10.59
C GLY A 498 -29.07 18.05 -10.75
N VAL A 499 -29.46 17.76 -12.00
CA VAL A 499 -30.33 16.64 -12.36
C VAL A 499 -29.61 15.80 -13.42
N PRO A 500 -29.01 14.65 -13.06
CA PRO A 500 -28.39 13.77 -14.03
C PRO A 500 -29.35 13.34 -15.14
N GLY A 501 -28.86 13.34 -16.39
CA GLY A 501 -29.62 12.94 -17.59
C GLY A 501 -30.27 14.11 -18.34
N ILE A 502 -30.29 15.32 -17.77
CA ILE A 502 -30.90 16.49 -18.42
C ILE A 502 -30.02 17.10 -19.51
N GLY A 503 -28.71 16.80 -19.52
CA GLY A 503 -27.71 17.45 -20.36
C GLY A 503 -27.90 17.34 -21.87
N ALA A 504 -28.64 16.33 -22.35
CA ALA A 504 -28.84 16.08 -23.77
C ALA A 504 -30.31 16.09 -24.22
N VAL A 505 -31.24 16.65 -23.43
CA VAL A 505 -32.66 16.72 -23.81
C VAL A 505 -32.89 17.93 -24.75
N PRO A 506 -33.30 17.71 -26.02
CA PRO A 506 -33.55 18.82 -26.95
C PRO A 506 -34.61 19.79 -26.41
N GLY A 507 -34.29 21.09 -26.38
CA GLY A 507 -35.20 22.14 -25.92
C GLY A 507 -35.22 22.39 -24.41
N HIS A 508 -34.43 21.66 -23.61
CA HIS A 508 -34.22 22.00 -22.19
C HIS A 508 -33.10 23.03 -22.02
N PHE A 509 -33.33 23.99 -21.11
CA PHE A 509 -32.28 24.88 -20.64
C PHE A 509 -31.38 24.11 -19.66
N VAL A 510 -30.18 23.73 -20.11
CA VAL A 510 -29.21 23.03 -19.29
C VAL A 510 -28.42 24.06 -18.46
N THR A 511 -28.44 23.91 -17.13
CA THR A 511 -27.66 24.74 -16.22
C THR A 511 -26.41 23.98 -15.80
N LEU A 512 -25.23 24.52 -16.12
CA LEU A 512 -23.97 24.00 -15.62
C LEU A 512 -23.93 24.14 -14.09
N GLN A 513 -23.52 23.08 -13.41
CA GLN A 513 -23.32 23.12 -11.99
C GLN A 513 -22.10 23.99 -11.65
N PRO A 514 -22.15 24.76 -10.55
CA PRO A 514 -20.99 25.51 -10.08
C PRO A 514 -19.85 24.56 -9.70
N GLN A 515 -18.64 25.12 -9.58
CA GLN A 515 -17.46 24.34 -9.19
C GLN A 515 -17.58 23.72 -7.79
N SER A 516 -18.26 24.40 -6.86
CA SER A 516 -18.50 23.88 -5.52
C SER A 516 -19.98 23.66 -5.27
N ASN A 517 -20.36 22.44 -4.86
CA ASN A 517 -21.73 22.05 -4.58
C ASN A 517 -21.84 21.49 -3.16
N ALA A 518 -21.98 22.38 -2.18
CA ALA A 518 -22.15 22.03 -0.77
C ALA A 518 -23.64 21.80 -0.43
N ILE A 519 -23.98 20.59 0.01
CA ILE A 519 -25.35 20.13 0.25
C ILE A 519 -25.46 19.69 1.72
N PRO A 520 -26.15 20.45 2.58
CA PRO A 520 -26.34 20.05 3.97
C PRO A 520 -27.31 18.87 4.06
N VAL A 521 -26.90 17.83 4.77
CA VAL A 521 -27.69 16.62 5.03
C VAL A 521 -27.99 16.52 6.51
N ARG A 522 -29.26 16.28 6.84
CA ARG A 522 -29.71 15.99 8.21
C ARG A 522 -30.00 14.50 8.35
N PHE A 523 -29.53 13.91 9.44
CA PHE A 523 -29.91 12.56 9.79
C PHE A 523 -31.38 12.53 10.23
N ALA A 524 -32.09 11.45 9.88
CA ALA A 524 -33.47 11.23 10.30
C ALA A 524 -33.56 11.08 11.82
N THR A 525 -32.51 10.55 12.45
CA THR A 525 -32.35 10.49 13.90
C THR A 525 -30.92 10.86 14.27
N ALA A 526 -30.73 11.62 15.35
CA ALA A 526 -29.38 11.96 15.79
C ALA A 526 -28.65 10.71 16.31
N PHE A 527 -27.36 10.59 15.97
CA PHE A 527 -26.46 9.60 16.56
C PHE A 527 -26.01 10.03 17.96
N SER A 528 -25.44 9.12 18.74
CA SER A 528 -24.91 9.45 20.08
C SER A 528 -23.58 10.22 20.01
N ALA A 529 -22.86 10.12 18.91
CA ALA A 529 -21.63 10.84 18.59
C ALA A 529 -21.57 11.07 17.06
N PRO A 530 -20.68 11.93 16.53
CA PRO A 530 -20.47 12.04 15.08
C PRO A 530 -20.13 10.65 14.47
N PRO A 531 -20.93 10.14 13.51
CA PRO A 531 -20.67 8.85 12.88
C PRO A 531 -19.56 8.93 11.82
N LYS A 532 -19.04 7.79 11.35
CA LYS A 532 -18.31 7.76 10.07
C LYS A 532 -19.33 7.93 8.93
N VAL A 533 -19.01 8.79 7.95
CA VAL A 533 -19.86 9.03 6.78
C VAL A 533 -19.09 8.72 5.51
N PHE A 534 -19.65 7.83 4.70
CA PHE A 534 -19.11 7.38 3.42
C PHE A 534 -19.97 7.94 2.30
N LEU A 535 -19.35 8.35 1.19
CA LEU A 535 -20.02 8.97 0.05
C LEU A 535 -19.38 8.52 -1.25
N ALA A 536 -20.15 7.82 -2.09
CA ALA A 536 -19.69 7.40 -3.41
C ALA A 536 -20.73 7.68 -4.49
N LEU A 537 -20.25 7.76 -5.72
CA LEU A 537 -21.03 8.08 -6.90
C LEU A 537 -21.98 6.94 -7.25
N ASN A 538 -23.19 7.29 -7.65
CA ASN A 538 -24.11 6.39 -8.34
C ASN A 538 -24.58 6.96 -9.67
N ALA A 539 -24.44 8.26 -9.93
CA ALA A 539 -24.72 8.82 -11.26
C ALA A 539 -23.84 10.04 -11.58
N LEU A 540 -23.54 10.23 -12.86
CA LEU A 540 -22.90 11.45 -13.36
C LEU A 540 -23.37 11.78 -14.79
N ASP A 541 -23.47 13.08 -15.08
CA ASP A 541 -23.86 13.66 -16.37
C ASP A 541 -22.96 14.84 -16.68
N TYR A 542 -21.99 14.63 -17.57
CA TYR A 542 -21.05 15.63 -18.07
C TYR A 542 -21.25 15.82 -19.57
N SER A 543 -20.94 17.04 -20.03
CA SER A 543 -20.94 17.36 -21.45
C SER A 543 -19.94 16.53 -22.24
N ARG A 544 -19.99 16.70 -23.57
CA ARG A 544 -19.04 16.11 -24.52
C ARG A 544 -17.61 16.67 -24.40
N GLY A 545 -17.41 17.69 -23.57
CA GLY A 545 -16.12 18.36 -23.36
C GLY A 545 -15.03 17.42 -22.81
N ASP A 546 -13.80 17.93 -22.82
CA ASP A 546 -12.62 17.07 -22.68
C ASP A 546 -12.39 16.56 -21.26
N PHE A 547 -12.92 17.22 -20.23
CA PHE A 547 -12.62 16.89 -18.84
C PHE A 547 -13.81 16.37 -18.07
N VAL A 548 -13.61 15.24 -17.37
CA VAL A 548 -14.49 14.79 -16.30
C VAL A 548 -13.72 14.88 -14.99
N ARG A 549 -14.09 15.86 -14.17
CA ARG A 549 -13.46 16.16 -12.89
C ARG A 549 -14.52 16.24 -11.82
N LEU A 550 -14.41 15.38 -10.83
CA LEU A 550 -15.40 15.20 -9.79
C LEU A 550 -14.74 14.80 -8.49
N ASN A 551 -15.09 15.48 -7.41
CA ASN A 551 -14.68 15.14 -6.05
C ASN A 551 -15.92 15.09 -5.15
N ALA A 552 -16.34 13.87 -4.81
CA ALA A 552 -17.38 13.59 -3.85
C ALA A 552 -16.76 13.36 -2.46
N HIS A 553 -17.02 14.27 -1.52
CA HIS A 553 -16.48 14.19 -0.17
C HIS A 553 -17.45 14.78 0.87
N VAL A 554 -17.15 14.57 2.15
CA VAL A 554 -17.97 15.06 3.26
C VAL A 554 -17.17 15.93 4.21
N THR A 555 -17.83 16.91 4.82
CA THR A 555 -17.28 17.80 5.85
C THR A 555 -18.32 18.03 6.95
N ASP A 556 -17.92 18.72 8.02
CA ASP A 556 -18.83 19.16 9.10
C ASP A 556 -19.67 18.03 9.71
N VAL A 557 -19.10 16.84 9.86
CA VAL A 557 -19.82 15.69 10.41
C VAL A 557 -20.10 15.92 11.90
N THR A 558 -21.38 15.94 12.25
CA THR A 558 -21.89 16.04 13.62
C THR A 558 -22.81 14.87 13.93
N ALA A 559 -23.25 14.74 15.18
CA ALA A 559 -24.28 13.76 15.55
C ALA A 559 -25.63 13.95 14.81
N THR A 560 -25.87 15.11 14.19
CA THR A 560 -27.19 15.47 13.59
C THR A 560 -27.19 15.56 12.08
N GLY A 561 -26.01 15.56 11.45
CA GLY A 561 -25.88 15.75 10.01
C GLY A 561 -24.44 16.03 9.60
N PHE A 562 -24.26 16.32 8.31
CA PHE A 562 -22.98 16.63 7.68
C PHE A 562 -23.21 17.49 6.43
N THR A 563 -22.15 17.99 5.81
CA THR A 563 -22.18 18.65 4.51
C THR A 563 -21.56 17.73 3.47
N ALA A 564 -22.35 17.35 2.46
CA ALA A 564 -21.85 16.62 1.29
C ALA A 564 -21.37 17.61 0.22
N HIS A 565 -20.26 17.30 -0.44
CA HIS A 565 -19.71 18.09 -1.54
C HIS A 565 -19.66 17.25 -2.81
N LEU A 566 -20.09 17.81 -3.93
CA LEU A 566 -19.99 17.23 -5.27
C LEU A 566 -19.31 18.24 -6.19
N ASP A 567 -17.99 18.37 -6.03
CA ASP A 567 -17.25 19.48 -6.61
C ASP A 567 -16.66 19.12 -7.98
N THR A 568 -16.61 20.10 -8.87
CA THR A 568 -16.01 20.01 -10.22
C THR A 568 -15.07 21.20 -10.41
N TRP A 569 -14.05 21.08 -11.24
CA TRP A 569 -13.08 22.16 -11.43
C TRP A 569 -12.60 22.27 -12.88
N VAL A 570 -11.89 23.37 -13.15
CA VAL A 570 -11.38 23.71 -14.50
C VAL A 570 -12.56 23.78 -15.48
N GLU A 571 -12.34 23.56 -16.78
CA GLU A 571 -13.33 23.62 -17.86
C GLU A 571 -14.29 22.42 -17.90
N SER A 572 -14.41 21.64 -16.82
CA SER A 572 -15.38 20.55 -16.73
C SER A 572 -16.81 21.08 -16.71
N GLN A 573 -17.62 20.55 -17.61
CA GLN A 573 -19.01 20.96 -17.81
C GLN A 573 -19.95 19.91 -17.20
N MET A 574 -20.13 20.00 -15.88
CA MET A 574 -21.02 19.12 -15.10
C MET A 574 -22.47 19.58 -15.22
N PHE A 575 -23.37 18.71 -15.66
CA PHE A 575 -24.82 18.96 -15.70
C PHE A 575 -25.54 18.42 -14.47
N GLY A 576 -25.10 17.25 -13.99
CA GLY A 576 -25.53 16.74 -12.69
C GLY A 576 -24.79 15.51 -12.23
N VAL A 577 -24.77 15.29 -10.92
CA VAL A 577 -24.17 14.14 -10.24
C VAL A 577 -25.07 13.71 -9.09
N THR A 578 -25.18 12.40 -8.89
CA THR A 578 -25.77 11.82 -7.67
C THR A 578 -24.69 11.02 -6.94
N ALA A 579 -24.69 11.14 -5.62
CA ALA A 579 -23.93 10.26 -4.75
C ALA A 579 -24.84 9.71 -3.65
N THR A 580 -24.63 8.44 -3.32
CA THR A 580 -25.28 7.79 -2.17
C THR A 580 -24.36 7.86 -0.97
N TRP A 581 -24.88 8.29 0.17
CA TRP A 581 -24.16 8.34 1.44
C TRP A 581 -24.63 7.27 2.40
N VAL A 582 -23.72 6.83 3.27
CA VAL A 582 -23.99 5.94 4.40
C VAL A 582 -23.33 6.53 5.64
N ALA A 583 -24.07 6.63 6.74
CA ALA A 583 -23.56 7.04 8.04
C ALA A 583 -23.74 5.89 9.05
N MET A 584 -22.64 5.50 9.72
CA MET A 584 -22.66 4.43 10.72
C MET A 584 -21.72 4.69 11.90
N MET A 585 -22.04 4.09 13.06
CA MET A 585 -21.21 4.09 14.28
C MET A 585 -20.61 2.72 14.57
#